data_AF-A0A522EXZ6-F1
#
_entry.id   AF-A0A522EXZ6-F1
#
_cell.length_a   1.000
_cell.length_b   1.000
_cell.length_c   1.000
_cell.angle_alpha   90.00
_cell.angle_beta   90.00
_cell.angle_gamma   90.00
#
_symmetry.space_group_name_H-M   'P 1'
#
loop_
_entity.id
_entity.type
_entity.pdbx_description
1 polymer ?
#
loop_
_entity_poly.entity_id
_entity_poly.type
_entity_poly.pdbx_seq_one_letter_code
_entity_poly.pdbx_strand_id
1 'polypeptide(L)' 'MLNKLFGKFSREMGLDLGTANTLVYIKDKGILVNDPSIVAINNRTDQIIAVGEDARKMV' A
#
# COMPACT_ATOMS: atom_id res chain seq x y z
N MET A 1 12.60 27.06 15.29
CA MET A 1 12.15 26.34 16.50
C MET A 1 10.77 25.69 16.33
N LEU A 2 9.83 26.33 15.61
CA LEU A 2 8.49 25.80 15.31
C LEU A 2 8.50 24.49 14.47
N ASN A 3 9.41 24.35 13.50
CA ASN A 3 9.49 23.16 12.62
C ASN A 3 9.76 21.84 13.36
N LYS A 4 10.43 21.88 14.52
CA LYS A 4 10.67 20.69 15.37
C LYS A 4 9.39 20.18 16.03
N LEU A 5 8.42 21.07 16.28
CA LEU A 5 7.12 20.69 16.83
C LEU A 5 6.24 20.05 15.76
N PHE A 6 6.23 20.59 14.54
CA PHE A 6 5.51 20.02 13.40
C PHE A 6 6.10 18.68 12.91
N GLY A 7 7.42 18.48 13.04
CA GLY A 7 8.07 17.21 12.70
C GLY A 7 7.67 16.03 13.60
N LYS A 8 7.12 16.27 14.81
CA LYS A 8 6.54 15.19 15.63
C LYS A 8 5.14 14.76 15.17
N PHE A 9 4.50 15.52 14.27
CA PHE A 9 3.19 15.21 13.69
C PHE A 9 3.27 14.71 12.24
N SER A 10 4.47 14.58 11.66
CA SER A 10 4.62 13.96 10.34
C SER A 10 4.39 12.45 10.44
N ARG A 11 3.46 11.93 9.65
CA ARG A 11 3.28 10.47 9.49
C ARG A 11 4.43 9.93 8.67
N GLU A 12 5.38 9.25 9.31
CA GLU A 12 6.44 8.52 8.63
C GLU A 12 5.90 7.17 8.12
N MET A 13 6.15 6.90 6.83
CA MET A 13 5.68 5.70 6.13
C MET A 13 6.83 5.08 5.34
N GLY A 14 6.95 3.76 5.41
CA GLY A 14 7.80 2.95 4.54
C GLY A 14 6.95 2.16 3.56
N LEU A 15 7.38 2.08 2.32
CA LEU A 15 6.73 1.30 1.27
C LEU A 15 7.73 0.28 0.72
N ASP A 16 7.33 -1.00 0.70
CA ASP A 16 8.02 -2.05 -0.04
C ASP A 16 7.10 -2.49 -1.18
N LEU A 17 7.52 -2.23 -2.42
CA LEU A 17 6.74 -2.47 -3.63
C LEU A 17 7.35 -3.65 -4.42
N GLY A 18 7.41 -4.81 -3.77
CA GLY A 18 7.94 -6.03 -4.37
C GLY A 18 7.04 -6.58 -5.49
N THR A 19 7.61 -7.37 -6.41
CA THR A 19 6.85 -8.01 -7.49
C THR A 19 5.76 -8.96 -6.99
N ALA A 20 5.99 -9.61 -5.84
CA ALA A 20 5.05 -10.58 -5.28
C ALA A 20 4.09 -9.97 -4.24
N ASN A 21 4.58 -9.09 -3.36
CA ASN A 21 3.80 -8.48 -2.28
C ASN A 21 4.16 -7.02 -2.10
N THR A 22 3.17 -6.24 -1.69
CA THR A 22 3.27 -4.83 -1.32
C THR A 22 3.09 -4.71 0.18
N LEU A 23 4.07 -4.09 0.85
CA LEU A 23 4.01 -3.84 2.28
C LEU A 23 4.00 -2.33 2.56
N VAL A 24 3.16 -1.93 3.52
CA VAL A 24 3.11 -0.56 4.02
C VAL A 24 3.40 -0.58 5.51
N TYR A 25 4.48 0.07 5.91
CA TYR A 25 4.83 0.29 7.31
C TYR A 25 4.48 1.73 7.70
N ILE A 26 3.88 1.93 8.87
CA ILE A 26 3.74 3.24 9.49
C ILE A 26 4.47 3.22 10.83
N LYS A 27 5.31 4.24 11.05
CA LYS A 27 6.00 4.43 12.32
C LYS A 27 5.01 4.41 13.48
N ASP A 28 5.38 3.69 14.55
CA ASP A 28 4.57 3.46 15.74
C ASP A 28 3.28 2.65 15.55
N LYS A 29 2.98 2.19 14.32
CA LYS A 29 1.84 1.30 14.04
C LYS A 29 2.22 -0.05 13.43
N GLY A 30 3.46 -0.20 12.94
CA GLY A 30 3.92 -1.44 12.33
C GLY A 30 3.49 -1.57 10.87
N ILE A 31 3.41 -2.81 10.38
CA ILE A 31 2.97 -3.14 9.03
C ILE A 31 1.44 -3.07 8.99
N LEU A 32 0.88 -2.18 8.18
CA LEU A 32 -0.56 -1.99 8.00
C LEU A 32 -1.10 -2.67 6.74
N VAL A 33 -0.26 -2.83 5.72
CA VAL A 33 -0.61 -3.53 4.48
C VAL A 33 0.45 -4.59 4.25
N ASN A 34 0.01 -5.78 3.89
CA ASN A 34 0.83 -6.88 3.42
C ASN A 34 -0.05 -7.70 2.47
N ASP A 35 -0.18 -7.21 1.23
CA ASP A 35 -1.07 -7.77 0.22
C ASP A 35 -0.27 -8.22 -1.01
N PRO A 36 -0.76 -9.21 -1.77
CA PRO A 36 -0.20 -9.55 -3.07
C PRO A 36 -0.09 -8.33 -4.00
N SER A 37 1.03 -8.19 -4.71
CA SER A 37 1.26 -7.09 -5.68
C SER A 37 0.55 -7.35 -7.01
N ILE A 38 -0.76 -7.53 -6.94
CA ILE A 38 -1.61 -7.84 -8.09
C ILE A 38 -2.86 -6.96 -8.10
N VAL A 39 -3.27 -6.58 -9.30
CA VAL A 39 -4.47 -5.78 -9.56
C VAL A 39 -5.20 -6.44 -10.71
N ALA A 40 -6.51 -6.60 -10.58
CA ALA A 40 -7.38 -7.04 -11.66
C ALA A 40 -7.96 -5.81 -12.37
N ILE A 41 -7.86 -5.80 -13.70
CA ILE A 41 -8.27 -4.67 -14.55
C ILE A 41 -9.28 -5.18 -15.59
N ASN A 42 -10.30 -4.37 -15.86
CA ASN A 42 -11.20 -4.59 -16.98
C ASN A 42 -10.55 -4.11 -18.28
N ASN A 43 -10.09 -5.04 -19.12
CA ASN A 43 -9.36 -4.75 -20.38
C ASN A 43 -10.17 -3.99 -21.46
N ARG A 44 -11.46 -3.70 -21.25
CA ARG A 44 -12.25 -2.87 -22.16
C ARG A 44 -12.38 -1.41 -21.71
N THR A 45 -12.24 -1.16 -20.41
CA THR A 45 -12.51 0.14 -19.78
C THR A 45 -11.34 0.67 -18.96
N ASP A 46 -10.28 -0.13 -18.80
CA ASP A 46 -9.11 0.10 -17.95
C ASP A 46 -9.44 0.36 -16.47
N GLN A 47 -10.66 0.03 -16.04
CA GLN A 47 -11.06 0.17 -14.66
C GLN A 47 -10.48 -0.94 -13.79
N ILE A 48 -9.96 -0.55 -12.62
CA ILE A 48 -9.56 -1.49 -11.56
C ILE A 48 -10.83 -2.13 -10.99
N ILE A 49 -10.89 -3.45 -10.98
CA ILE A 49 -12.03 -4.21 -10.46
C ILE A 49 -11.73 -4.94 -9.15
N ALA A 50 -10.46 -5.22 -8.86
CA ALA A 50 -10.00 -5.74 -7.57
C ALA A 50 -8.50 -5.48 -7.37
N VAL A 51 -8.04 -5.55 -6.13
CA VAL A 51 -6.62 -5.40 -5.73
C VAL A 51 -6.26 -6.45 -4.68
N GLY A 52 -4.98 -6.78 -4.56
CA GLY A 52 -4.47 -7.63 -3.49
C GLY A 52 -5.07 -9.04 -3.52
N GLU A 53 -5.54 -9.50 -2.38
CA GLU A 53 -6.10 -10.85 -2.24
C GLU A 53 -7.31 -11.11 -3.12
N ASP A 54 -8.19 -10.12 -3.30
CA ASP A 54 -9.37 -10.31 -4.13
C ASP A 54 -9.03 -10.40 -5.61
N ALA A 55 -7.98 -9.69 -6.06
CA ALA A 55 -7.43 -9.88 -7.40
C ALA A 55 -6.71 -11.23 -7.53
N ARG A 56 -5.98 -11.68 -6.50
CA ARG A 56 -5.29 -12.98 -6.49
C ARG A 56 -6.26 -14.17 -6.59
N LYS A 57 -7.47 -14.07 -6.04
CA LYS A 57 -8.50 -15.13 -6.15
C LYS A 57 -9.08 -15.30 -7.56
N MET A 58 -8.77 -14.38 -8.49
CA MET A 58 -9.27 -14.43 -9.87
C MET A 58 -8.37 -15.24 -10.81
N VAL A 59 -7.20 -15.71 -10.35
CA VAL A 59 -6.22 -16.50 -11.12
C VAL A 59 -6.13 -17.95 -10.69
#